data_AF-A0A6J4TG06-F1
#
_entry.id   AF-A0A6J4TG06-F1
#
_cell.length_a   1.000
_cell.length_b   1.000
_cell.length_c   1.000
_cell.angle_alpha   90.00
_cell.angle_beta   90.00
_cell.angle_gamma   90.00
#
_symmetry.space_group_name_H-M   'P 1'
#
loop_
_entity.id
_entity.type
_entity.pdbx_description
1 polymer ?
#
loop_
_entity_poly.entity_id
_entity_poly.type
_entity_poly.pdbx_seq_one_letter_code
_entity_poly.pdbx_strand_id
1 'polypeptide(L)'
;MHPKPRSATAPRFSIEVGEGPHYVFSTPYHLCHFEVPSSVARAVLFGDAVLAPREPSVGVIAVAKKDLKPGDMIEEFGSFEVYGLAENLDAIRAERLLPIGIGLGCTLTRAVGKDQPLTFDDVQAPAGRVVDRLYQEQEAVFGTQPAARTRKAYA
;
A
#
# COMPACT_ATOMS: atom_id res chain seq x y z
N MET A 1 0.70 -38.07 1.02
CA MET A 1 2.00 -38.49 0.46
C MET A 1 3.00 -37.39 0.78
N HIS A 2 3.72 -37.53 1.90
CA HIS A 2 4.77 -36.58 2.29
C HIS A 2 5.91 -36.62 1.28
N PRO A 3 6.48 -35.47 0.86
CA PRO A 3 7.72 -35.49 0.11
C PRO A 3 8.85 -35.95 1.04
N LYS A 4 9.54 -37.01 0.62
CA LYS A 4 10.73 -37.55 1.31
C LYS A 4 11.88 -36.54 1.32
N PRO A 5 12.74 -36.54 2.36
CA PRO A 5 13.96 -35.75 2.37
C PRO A 5 14.96 -36.38 1.40
N ARG A 6 15.45 -35.62 0.42
CA ARG A 6 16.49 -36.09 -0.49
C ARG A 6 17.57 -35.04 -0.73
N SER A 7 18.74 -35.40 -0.22
CA SER A 7 20.12 -35.06 -0.63
C SER A 7 20.50 -33.58 -0.82
N ALA A 8 21.21 -33.06 0.18
CA ALA A 8 22.57 -32.54 0.07
C ALA A 8 23.05 -32.07 -1.32
N THR A 9 22.44 -31.01 -1.83
CA THR A 9 23.07 -30.03 -2.73
C THR A 9 22.26 -28.74 -2.66
N ALA A 10 22.15 -28.19 -1.44
CA ALA A 10 21.93 -26.76 -1.34
C ALA A 10 23.13 -26.07 -2.04
N PRO A 11 22.94 -25.00 -2.83
CA PRO A 11 24.08 -24.18 -3.21
C PRO A 11 24.83 -23.85 -1.92
N ARG A 12 26.08 -24.31 -1.82
CA ARG A 12 26.98 -23.88 -0.75
C ARG A 12 27.20 -22.39 -1.01
N PHE A 13 26.34 -21.54 -0.46
CA PHE A 13 26.75 -20.18 -0.18
C PHE A 13 28.01 -20.34 0.67
N SER A 14 29.16 -19.97 0.11
CA SER A 14 30.46 -20.02 0.80
C SER A 14 30.55 -18.99 1.94
N ILE A 15 29.44 -18.31 2.21
CA ILE A 15 29.26 -17.23 3.16
C ILE A 15 28.21 -17.75 4.15
N GLU A 16 28.51 -17.66 5.44
CA GLU A 16 27.57 -18.03 6.50
C GLU A 16 26.34 -17.10 6.47
N VAL A 17 25.28 -17.53 5.79
CA VAL A 17 24.02 -16.79 5.62
C VAL A 17 22.98 -17.10 6.70
N GLY A 18 23.33 -17.94 7.69
CA GLY A 18 22.46 -18.38 8.78
C GLY A 18 21.93 -19.81 8.60
N GLU A 19 21.11 -20.27 9.56
CA GLU A 19 20.43 -21.56 9.49
C GLU A 19 19.10 -21.41 8.74
N GLY A 20 18.82 -22.35 7.82
CA GLY A 20 17.59 -22.33 7.01
C GLY A 20 16.33 -22.71 7.79
N PRO A 21 15.14 -22.69 7.15
CA PRO A 21 14.91 -22.49 5.71
C PRO A 21 14.71 -21.02 5.29
N HIS A 22 14.69 -20.10 6.25
CA HIS A 22 14.50 -18.67 6.00
C HIS A 22 15.80 -17.93 6.26
N TYR A 23 16.21 -17.11 5.30
CA TYR A 23 17.45 -16.33 5.36
C TYR A 23 17.12 -14.84 5.27
N VAL A 24 17.87 -14.02 6.00
CA VAL A 24 17.71 -12.56 5.98
C VAL A 24 18.72 -11.95 5.02
N PHE A 25 18.22 -11.34 3.95
CA PHE A 25 19.03 -10.48 3.08
C PHE A 25 18.83 -9.03 3.53
N SER A 26 19.91 -8.38 3.94
CA SER A 26 19.88 -7.00 4.43
C SER A 26 20.70 -6.08 3.54
N THR A 27 20.10 -4.96 3.15
CA THR A 27 20.82 -3.82 2.58
C THR A 27 20.89 -2.76 3.68
N PRO A 28 22.04 -2.58 4.37
CA PRO A 28 22.10 -1.87 5.64
C PRO A 28 22.05 -0.34 5.53
N TYR A 29 21.82 0.19 4.33
CA TYR A 29 21.70 1.60 4.06
C TYR A 29 20.70 1.85 2.92
N HIS A 30 19.97 2.95 3.05
CA HIS A 30 19.18 3.57 1.98
C HIS A 30 19.46 5.06 2.06
N LEU A 31 20.07 5.62 1.02
CA LEU A 31 20.51 7.01 0.97
C LEU A 31 19.41 7.96 0.47
N CYS A 32 18.18 7.47 0.35
CA CYS A 32 16.98 8.22 -0.03
C CYS A 32 17.23 9.05 -1.30
N HIS A 33 17.23 10.37 -1.17
CA HIS A 33 17.38 11.33 -2.27
C HIS A 33 18.72 11.19 -3.01
N PHE A 34 19.78 10.67 -2.38
CA PHE A 34 21.07 10.45 -3.04
C PHE A 34 21.05 9.26 -4.02
N GLU A 35 20.06 8.37 -3.95
CA GLU A 35 19.90 7.25 -4.90
C GLU A 35 19.08 7.64 -6.13
N VAL A 36 18.34 8.76 -6.08
CA VAL A 36 17.48 9.23 -7.18
C VAL A 36 18.24 9.44 -8.50
N PRO A 37 19.47 10.02 -8.54
CA PRO A 37 20.22 10.15 -9.79
C PRO A 37 20.48 8.83 -10.50
N SER A 38 20.68 7.73 -9.75
CA SER A 38 20.85 6.39 -10.33
C SER A 38 19.57 5.90 -11.01
N SER A 39 18.41 6.20 -10.43
CA SER A 39 17.11 5.89 -11.04
C SER A 39 16.87 6.67 -12.32
N VAL A 40 17.28 7.94 -12.37
CA VAL A 40 17.21 8.77 -13.59
C VAL A 40 18.14 8.23 -14.67
N ALA A 41 19.40 7.90 -14.31
CA ALA A 41 20.35 7.31 -15.25
C ALA A 41 19.84 6.00 -15.84
N ARG A 42 19.21 5.14 -15.03
CA ARG A 42 18.53 3.91 -15.47
C ARG A 42 17.43 4.17 -16.50
N ALA A 43 16.50 5.06 -16.18
CA ALA A 43 15.42 5.40 -17.09
C ALA A 43 15.91 5.99 -18.42
N VAL A 44 16.91 6.89 -18.40
CA VAL A 44 17.36 7.64 -19.58
C VAL A 44 18.38 6.87 -20.43
N LEU A 45 19.36 6.22 -19.80
CA LEU A 45 20.46 5.57 -20.51
C LEU A 45 20.14 4.11 -20.89
N PHE A 46 19.34 3.43 -20.08
CA PHE A 46 19.05 2.01 -20.23
C PHE A 46 17.57 1.72 -20.56
N GLY A 47 16.69 2.71 -20.44
CA GLY A 47 15.27 2.56 -20.78
C GLY A 47 14.51 1.66 -19.80
N ASP A 48 14.98 1.50 -18.56
CA ASP A 48 14.36 0.62 -17.58
C ASP A 48 13.94 1.34 -16.29
N ALA A 49 12.92 0.79 -15.62
CA ALA A 49 12.41 1.31 -14.37
C ALA A 49 13.10 0.66 -13.17
N VAL A 50 13.44 1.47 -12.16
CA VAL A 50 13.93 0.95 -10.87
C VAL A 50 12.83 0.26 -10.09
N LEU A 51 11.62 0.82 -10.14
CA LEU A 51 10.41 0.27 -9.55
C LEU A 51 9.21 0.72 -10.38
N ALA A 52 8.31 -0.21 -10.72
CA ALA A 52 7.05 0.09 -11.37
C ALA A 52 5.94 -0.82 -10.79
N PRO A 53 4.75 -0.30 -10.47
CA PRO A 53 3.64 -1.11 -10.00
C PRO A 53 3.13 -2.01 -11.14
N ARG A 54 2.61 -3.19 -10.77
CA ARG A 54 2.02 -4.14 -11.73
C ARG A 54 0.50 -4.03 -11.74
N GLU A 55 -0.12 -4.39 -10.63
CA GLU A 55 -1.54 -4.22 -10.33
C GLU A 55 -1.67 -3.91 -8.82
N PRO A 56 -2.66 -3.11 -8.39
CA PRO A 56 -2.82 -2.81 -6.99
C PRO A 56 -3.41 -4.02 -6.26
N SER A 57 -2.71 -4.50 -5.23
CA SER A 57 -3.21 -5.57 -4.34
C SER A 57 -3.47 -5.07 -2.90
N VAL A 58 -2.83 -3.98 -2.52
CA VAL A 58 -2.89 -3.36 -1.19
C VAL A 58 -3.03 -1.85 -1.40
N GLY A 59 -3.87 -1.22 -0.61
CA GLY A 59 -3.97 0.24 -0.50
C GLY A 59 -3.62 0.70 0.91
N VAL A 60 -3.54 2.02 1.09
CA VAL A 60 -3.36 2.63 2.41
C VAL A 60 -4.63 3.40 2.74
N ILE A 61 -5.36 2.95 3.76
CA ILE A 61 -6.63 3.56 4.21
C ILE A 61 -6.39 4.66 5.23
N ALA A 62 -7.29 5.63 5.29
CA ALA A 62 -7.33 6.64 6.35
C ALA A 62 -8.01 6.08 7.60
N VAL A 63 -7.33 6.19 8.75
CA VAL A 63 -7.88 5.83 10.06
C VAL A 63 -7.82 7.02 10.98
N ALA A 64 -8.91 7.29 11.70
CA ALA A 64 -9.02 8.43 12.59
C ALA A 64 -8.01 8.36 13.74
N LYS A 65 -7.19 9.41 13.91
CA LYS A 65 -6.17 9.48 14.97
C LYS A 65 -6.74 10.01 16.30
N LYS A 66 -7.87 10.70 16.21
CA LYS A 66 -8.67 11.28 17.30
C LYS A 66 -10.15 11.11 16.96
N ASP A 67 -11.05 11.44 17.89
CA ASP A 67 -12.46 11.56 17.56
C ASP A 67 -12.66 12.75 16.61
N LEU A 68 -13.17 12.46 15.41
CA LEU A 68 -13.46 13.43 14.36
C LEU A 68 -14.94 13.82 14.39
N LYS A 69 -15.20 15.09 14.11
CA LYS A 69 -16.54 15.69 14.11
C LYS A 69 -16.91 16.16 12.70
N PRO A 70 -18.22 16.29 12.40
CA PRO A 70 -18.66 16.95 11.19
C PRO A 70 -18.03 18.34 11.06
N GLY A 71 -17.50 18.65 9.88
CA GLY A 71 -16.80 19.90 9.60
C GLY A 71 -15.28 19.85 9.80
N ASP A 72 -14.74 18.85 10.49
CA ASP A 72 -13.28 18.64 10.53
C ASP A 72 -12.76 18.34 9.12
N MET A 73 -11.53 18.78 8.81
CA MET A 73 -10.92 18.59 7.48
C MET A 73 -9.60 17.85 7.59
N ILE A 74 -9.36 16.90 6.68
CA ILE A 74 -8.05 16.24 6.55
C ILE A 74 -7.11 17.20 5.82
N GLU A 75 -6.38 18.04 6.57
CA GLU A 75 -5.63 19.15 6.00
C GLU A 75 -4.29 18.74 5.38
N GLU A 76 -3.55 17.87 6.06
CA GLU A 76 -2.18 17.52 5.71
C GLU A 76 -1.87 16.06 6.09
N PHE A 77 -0.94 15.43 5.37
CA PHE A 77 -0.40 14.14 5.78
C PHE A 77 0.48 14.27 7.02
N GLY A 78 0.35 13.32 7.95
CA GLY A 78 1.13 13.33 9.20
C GLY A 78 0.56 14.26 10.29
N SER A 79 -0.60 14.87 10.05
CA SER A 79 -1.29 15.74 11.00
C SER A 79 -1.98 14.96 12.15
N PHE A 80 -2.99 15.59 12.77
CA PHE A 80 -3.74 15.08 13.91
C PHE A 80 -5.05 14.38 13.54
N GLU A 81 -5.48 14.41 12.28
CA GLU A 81 -6.79 13.90 11.87
C GLU A 81 -6.75 12.40 11.61
N VAL A 82 -5.81 11.97 10.76
CA VAL A 82 -5.74 10.58 10.29
C VAL A 82 -4.32 10.04 10.24
N TYR A 83 -4.20 8.72 10.28
CA TYR A 83 -2.99 7.98 9.93
C TYR A 83 -3.30 6.89 8.91
N GLY A 84 -2.26 6.39 8.22
CA GLY A 84 -2.40 5.38 7.19
C GLY A 84 -2.22 3.96 7.74
N LEU A 85 -3.09 3.04 7.33
CA LEU A 85 -2.89 1.59 7.53
C LEU A 85 -2.97 0.86 6.19
N ALA A 86 -2.11 -0.15 6.00
CA ALA A 86 -2.16 -1.00 4.83
C ALA A 86 -3.35 -1.96 4.92
N GLU A 87 -4.15 -2.05 3.86
CA GLU A 87 -5.26 -3.00 3.76
C GLU A 87 -5.33 -3.59 2.36
N ASN A 88 -5.82 -4.82 2.26
CA ASN A 88 -6.06 -5.51 1.01
C ASN A 88 -7.12 -4.79 0.20
N LEU A 89 -6.90 -4.70 -1.12
CA LEU A 89 -7.75 -3.89 -1.99
C LEU A 89 -9.19 -4.42 -2.10
N ASP A 90 -9.40 -5.72 -1.91
CA ASP A 90 -10.73 -6.34 -1.85
C ASP A 90 -11.55 -5.84 -0.65
N ALA A 91 -10.94 -5.77 0.54
CA ALA A 91 -11.57 -5.18 1.73
C ALA A 91 -11.85 -3.69 1.54
N ILE A 92 -10.88 -2.93 1.00
CA ILE A 92 -11.04 -1.49 0.69
C ILE A 92 -12.27 -1.25 -0.19
N ARG A 93 -12.45 -2.07 -1.24
CA ARG A 93 -13.58 -1.95 -2.17
C ARG A 93 -14.90 -2.39 -1.53
N ALA A 94 -14.90 -3.52 -0.83
CA ALA A 94 -16.11 -4.07 -0.21
C ALA A 94 -16.69 -3.14 0.85
N GLU A 95 -15.82 -2.52 1.66
CA GLU A 95 -16.20 -1.64 2.77
C GLU A 95 -16.16 -0.15 2.40
N ARG A 96 -15.82 0.17 1.14
CA ARG A 96 -15.69 1.55 0.64
C ARG A 96 -14.75 2.40 1.48
N LEU A 97 -13.66 1.81 1.98
CA LEU A 97 -12.67 2.48 2.80
C LEU A 97 -12.02 3.62 2.02
N LEU A 98 -11.82 4.77 2.66
CA LEU A 98 -11.22 5.95 2.08
C LEU A 98 -9.70 5.78 2.01
N PRO A 99 -9.08 5.71 0.81
CA PRO A 99 -7.63 5.69 0.72
C PRO A 99 -7.05 7.04 1.18
N ILE A 100 -6.02 7.01 2.03
CA ILE A 100 -5.52 8.22 2.68
C ILE A 100 -5.05 9.29 1.69
N GLY A 101 -4.42 8.88 0.58
CA GLY A 101 -4.00 9.79 -0.49
C GLY A 101 -5.14 10.51 -1.21
N ILE A 102 -6.36 9.94 -1.16
CA ILE A 102 -7.58 10.54 -1.72
C ILE A 102 -8.28 11.41 -0.68
N GLY A 103 -8.11 11.12 0.61
CA GLY A 103 -8.74 11.84 1.71
C GLY A 103 -8.26 13.28 1.91
N LEU A 104 -7.09 13.66 1.38
CA LEU A 104 -6.54 15.01 1.56
C LEU A 104 -7.48 16.11 1.05
N GLY A 105 -7.79 17.08 1.91
CA GLY A 105 -8.72 18.17 1.66
C GLY A 105 -10.20 17.79 1.77
N CYS A 106 -10.53 16.55 2.14
CA CYS A 106 -11.92 16.16 2.38
C CYS A 106 -12.40 16.64 3.75
N THR A 107 -13.66 17.04 3.82
CA THR A 107 -14.33 17.49 5.05
C THR A 107 -15.25 16.40 5.58
N LEU A 108 -15.20 16.12 6.88
CA LEU A 108 -16.05 15.14 7.53
C LEU A 108 -17.53 15.56 7.48
N THR A 109 -18.40 14.66 7.05
CA THR A 109 -19.86 14.87 7.00
C THR A 109 -20.56 14.31 8.24
N ARG A 110 -19.92 13.34 8.92
CA ARG A 110 -20.40 12.71 10.15
C ARG A 110 -19.24 12.50 11.14
N ALA A 111 -19.59 12.22 12.39
CA ALA A 111 -18.59 11.88 13.40
C ALA A 111 -17.98 10.50 13.12
N VAL A 112 -16.68 10.37 13.35
CA VAL A 112 -15.90 9.13 13.24
C VAL A 112 -15.06 8.99 14.51
N GLY A 113 -15.17 7.87 15.19
CA GLY A 113 -14.44 7.65 16.45
C GLY A 113 -12.94 7.43 16.21
N LYS A 114 -12.12 7.72 17.22
CA LYS A 114 -10.69 7.38 17.19
C LYS A 114 -10.47 5.90 16.85
N ASP A 115 -9.44 5.64 16.06
CA ASP A 115 -9.02 4.32 15.56
C ASP A 115 -10.04 3.62 14.66
N GLN A 116 -11.06 4.34 14.18
CA GLN A 116 -11.98 3.84 13.16
C GLN A 116 -11.48 4.18 11.74
N PRO A 117 -11.53 3.21 10.81
CA PRO A 117 -11.34 3.49 9.39
C PRO A 117 -12.38 4.46 8.85
N LEU A 118 -11.95 5.42 8.04
CA LEU A 118 -12.85 6.29 7.30
C LEU A 118 -13.28 5.59 6.01
N THR A 119 -14.50 5.89 5.58
CA THR A 119 -15.09 5.47 4.30
C THR A 119 -15.35 6.68 3.41
N PHE A 120 -15.60 6.44 2.13
CA PHE A 120 -16.04 7.50 1.20
C PHE A 120 -17.34 8.20 1.65
N ASP A 121 -18.17 7.53 2.44
CA ASP A 121 -19.46 8.07 2.90
C ASP A 121 -19.30 9.00 4.11
N ASP A 122 -18.11 9.05 4.71
CA ASP A 122 -17.81 9.86 5.90
C ASP A 122 -17.36 11.28 5.56
N VAL A 123 -17.05 11.52 4.29
CA VAL A 123 -16.38 12.74 3.84
C VAL A 123 -17.00 13.33 2.59
N GLN A 124 -16.89 14.64 2.48
CA GLN A 124 -17.16 15.40 1.26
C GLN A 124 -15.83 15.80 0.64
N ALA A 125 -15.57 15.32 -0.58
CA ALA A 125 -14.42 15.74 -1.36
C ALA A 125 -14.65 17.10 -2.04
N PRO A 126 -13.61 17.94 -2.17
CA PRO A 126 -13.65 19.11 -3.05
C PRO A 126 -13.89 18.70 -4.51
N ALA A 127 -14.64 19.51 -5.26
CA ALA A 127 -14.91 19.23 -6.66
C ALA A 127 -13.66 19.43 -7.55
N GLY A 128 -13.56 18.65 -8.63
CA GLY A 128 -12.59 18.87 -9.70
C GLY A 128 -11.14 18.46 -9.38
N ARG A 129 -10.89 17.68 -8.33
CA ARG A 129 -9.53 17.21 -8.02
C ARG A 129 -9.06 16.17 -9.04
N VAL A 130 -7.85 16.35 -9.55
CA VAL A 130 -7.22 15.40 -10.49
C VAL A 130 -7.09 14.01 -9.88
N VAL A 131 -6.79 13.94 -8.58
CA VAL A 131 -6.60 12.67 -7.87
C VAL A 131 -7.87 11.81 -7.88
N ASP A 132 -9.06 12.43 -7.77
CA ASP A 132 -10.34 11.71 -7.80
C ASP A 132 -10.59 11.10 -9.17
N ARG A 133 -10.33 11.87 -10.23
CA ARG A 133 -10.44 11.40 -11.61
C ARG A 133 -9.47 10.24 -11.88
N LEU A 134 -8.20 10.38 -11.50
CA LEU A 134 -7.20 9.33 -11.72
C LEU A 134 -7.49 8.07 -10.89
N TYR A 135 -8.02 8.21 -9.69
CA TYR A 135 -8.45 7.06 -8.89
C TYR A 135 -9.63 6.34 -9.54
N GLN A 136 -10.60 7.07 -10.09
CA GLN A 136 -11.70 6.49 -10.86
C GLN A 136 -11.21 5.80 -12.14
N GLU A 137 -10.26 6.39 -12.87
CA GLU A 137 -9.62 5.78 -14.04
C GLU A 137 -8.89 4.48 -13.64
N GLN A 138 -8.18 4.46 -12.50
CA GLN A 138 -7.54 3.26 -11.97
C GLN A 138 -8.56 2.18 -11.61
N GLU A 139 -9.64 2.53 -10.92
CA GLU A 139 -10.69 1.58 -10.56
C GLU A 139 -11.46 1.05 -11.79
N ALA A 140 -11.60 1.85 -12.86
CA ALA A 140 -12.17 1.35 -14.12
C ALA A 140 -11.27 0.28 -14.78
N VAL A 141 -9.94 0.44 -14.69
CA VAL A 141 -8.97 -0.50 -15.26
C VAL A 141 -8.80 -1.76 -14.40
N PHE A 142 -8.76 -1.62 -13.07
CA PHE A 142 -8.39 -2.71 -12.14
C PHE A 142 -9.52 -3.21 -11.23
N GLY A 143 -10.66 -2.52 -11.17
CA GLY A 143 -11.78 -2.84 -10.28
C GLY A 143 -12.69 -3.97 -10.77
N THR A 144 -12.56 -4.39 -12.02
CA THR A 144 -13.35 -5.48 -12.63
C THR A 144 -12.65 -6.84 -12.63
N GLN A 145 -11.42 -6.92 -12.13
CA GLN A 145 -10.71 -8.21 -12.06
C GLN A 145 -11.19 -9.03 -10.84
N PRO A 146 -11.57 -10.30 -11.03
CA PRO A 146 -11.93 -11.18 -9.92
C PRO A 146 -10.73 -11.39 -9.00
N ALA A 147 -10.96 -11.29 -7.69
CA ALA A 147 -9.94 -11.45 -6.66
C ALA A 147 -9.13 -12.74 -6.88
N ALA A 148 -7.82 -12.59 -7.13
CA ALA A 148 -6.94 -13.72 -7.36
C ALA A 148 -6.62 -14.45 -6.04
N ARG A 149 -7.25 -15.62 -5.88
CA ARG A 149 -6.90 -16.79 -5.05
C ARG A 149 -6.78 -16.59 -3.53
N THR A 150 -7.72 -17.22 -2.84
CA THR A 150 -7.64 -17.72 -1.46
C THR A 150 -6.28 -18.39 -1.20
N ARG A 151 -5.48 -17.84 -0.29
CA ARG A 151 -4.26 -18.52 0.18
C ARG A 151 -4.67 -19.70 1.06
N LYS A 152 -4.16 -20.89 0.76
CA LYS A 152 -4.15 -21.99 1.73
C LYS A 152 -3.31 -21.53 2.92
N ALA A 153 -3.86 -21.64 4.12
CA ALA A 153 -3.10 -21.52 5.36
C ALA A 153 -1.94 -22.52 5.30
N TYR A 154 -0.71 -22.01 5.38
CA TYR A 154 0.43 -22.85 5.70
C TYR A 154 0.37 -23.08 7.21
N ALA A 155 0.03 -24.33 7.57
CA ALA A 155 0.18 -24.88 8.91
C ALA A 155 1.62 -25.34 9.13
#